data_AF-F3UBE0-F1
#
_entry.id   AF-F3UBE0-F1
#
_cell.length_a   1.000
_cell.length_b   1.000
_cell.length_c   1.000
_cell.angle_alpha   90.00
_cell.angle_beta   90.00
_cell.angle_gamma   90.00
#
_symmetry.space_group_name_H-M   'P 1'
#
loop_
_entity.id
_entity.type
_entity.pdbx_description
1 polymer ?
#
loop_
_entity_poly.entity_id
_entity_poly.type
_entity_poly.pdbx_seq_one_letter_code
_entity_poly.pdbx_strand_id
1 'polypeptide(L)' 'MKLTDEDKVRIYELRKQGISFKRLSDKYGMNLSNLKYLIRLIATE' A
#
# COMPACT_ATOMS: atom_id res chain seq x y z
N MET A 1 -4.33 5.26 -13.50
CA MET A 1 -4.26 3.78 -13.33
C MET A 1 -5.07 3.45 -12.08
N LYS A 2 -6.08 2.59 -12.16
CA LYS A 2 -6.84 2.14 -10.99
C LYS A 2 -6.02 1.04 -10.30
N LEU A 3 -5.87 1.14 -8.98
CA LEU A 3 -5.21 0.11 -8.18
C LEU A 3 -6.01 -1.19 -8.27
N THR A 4 -5.40 -2.28 -8.72
CA THR A 4 -6.05 -3.59 -8.77
C THR A 4 -6.12 -4.22 -7.39
N ASP A 5 -6.96 -5.23 -7.18
CA ASP A 5 -6.98 -5.97 -5.90
C ASP A 5 -5.65 -6.70 -5.64
N GLU A 6 -4.97 -7.17 -6.69
CA GLU A 6 -3.62 -7.72 -6.59
C GLU A 6 -2.60 -6.68 -6.11
N ASP A 7 -2.68 -5.45 -6.60
CA ASP A 7 -1.82 -4.36 -6.13
C ASP A 7 -2.00 -4.09 -4.63
N LYS A 8 -3.24 -4.14 -4.13
CA LYS A 8 -3.53 -3.95 -2.69
C LYS A 8 -2.85 -5.02 -1.84
N VAL A 9 -2.97 -6.30 -2.25
CA VAL A 9 -2.32 -7.43 -1.58
C VAL A 9 -0.79 -7.26 -1.62
N ARG A 10 -0.24 -6.87 -2.77
CA ARG A 10 1.20 -6.67 -2.94
C ARG A 10 1.73 -5.56 -2.05
N ILE A 11 1.02 -4.44 -1.94
CA ILE A 11 1.38 -3.31 -1.08
C ILE A 11 1.42 -3.73 0.39
N TYR A 12 0.45 -4.53 0.83
CA TYR A 12 0.40 -5.04 2.20
C TYR A 12 1.58 -5.96 2.52
N GLU A 13 1.89 -6.91 1.63
CA GLU A 13 3.04 -7.80 1.78
C GLU A 13 4.37 -7.04 1.81
N LEU A 14 4.56 -6.07 0.92
CA LEU A 14 5.75 -5.21 0.92
C LEU A 14 5.84 -4.37 2.21
N ARG A 15 4.69 -3.96 2.77
CA ARG A 15 4.67 -3.24 4.05
C ARG A 15 5.09 -4.13 5.21
N LYS A 16 4.68 -5.42 5.22
CA LYS A 16 5.12 -6.44 6.18
C LYS A 16 6.62 -6.73 6.08
N GLN A 17 7.19 -6.67 4.88
CA GLN A 17 8.64 -6.79 4.65
C GLN A 17 9.45 -5.56 5.10
N GLY A 18 8.80 -4.53 5.65
CA GLY A 18 9.49 -3.34 6.16
C GLY A 18 9.74 -2.25 5.11
N ILE A 19 9.15 -2.34 3.90
CA ILE A 19 9.26 -1.26 2.93
C ILE A 19 8.58 0.00 3.44
N SER A 20 9.27 1.13 3.29
CA SER A 20 8.76 2.43 3.71
C SER A 20 7.60 2.90 2.85
N PHE A 21 6.64 3.61 3.47
CA PHE A 21 5.52 4.21 2.76
C PHE A 21 5.97 5.16 1.64
N LYS A 22 7.12 5.83 1.78
CA LYS A 22 7.66 6.73 0.75
C LYS A 22 8.04 5.96 -0.52
N ARG A 23 8.65 4.79 -0.39
CA ARG A 23 8.97 3.92 -1.55
C ARG A 23 7.72 3.36 -2.21
N LEU A 24 6.71 2.97 -1.42
CA LEU A 24 5.42 2.52 -1.95
C LEU A 24 4.66 3.65 -2.64
N SER A 25 4.71 4.86 -2.07
CA SER A 25 4.07 6.06 -2.61
C SER A 25 4.62 6.40 -4.00
N ASP A 26 5.94 6.41 -4.13
CA ASP A 26 6.65 6.64 -5.39
C ASP A 26 6.34 5.55 -6.43
N LYS A 27 6.47 4.28 -6.05
CA LYS A 27 6.26 3.14 -6.95
C LYS A 27 4.84 3.06 -7.51
N TYR A 28 3.84 3.33 -6.67
CA TYR A 28 2.43 3.20 -7.04
C TYR A 28 1.78 4.54 -7.40
N GLY A 29 2.54 5.65 -7.39
CA GLY A 29 2.01 6.99 -7.65
C GLY A 29 0.90 7.42 -6.68
N MET A 30 0.92 6.92 -5.45
CA MET A 30 -0.12 7.15 -4.45
C MET A 30 0.35 8.08 -3.34
N ASN A 31 -0.56 8.89 -2.81
CA ASN A 31 -0.24 9.69 -1.62
C ASN A 31 -0.07 8.79 -0.38
N LEU A 32 0.80 9.21 0.54
CA LEU A 32 1.08 8.53 1.81
C LEU A 32 -0.19 8.32 2.64
N SER A 33 -1.13 9.27 2.62
CA SER A 33 -2.40 9.15 3.34
C SER A 33 -3.24 7.99 2.82
N ASN A 34 -3.32 7.82 1.49
CA ASN A 34 -4.05 6.72 0.87
C ASN A 34 -3.41 5.37 1.17
N LEU A 35 -2.07 5.30 1.16
CA LEU A 35 -1.33 4.09 1.55
C LEU A 35 -1.57 3.71 3.02
N LYS A 36 -1.53 4.68 3.94
CA LYS A 36 -1.82 4.43 5.36
C LYS A 36 -3.25 3.93 5.55
N TYR A 37 -4.21 4.51 4.82
CA TYR A 37 -5.61 4.08 4.85
C TYR A 37 -5.77 2.66 4.33
N LEU A 38 -5.18 2.33 3.18
CA LEU A 38 -5.22 0.99 2.58
C LEU A 38 -4.62 -0.08 3.49
N ILE A 39 -3.47 0.19 4.12
CA ILE A 39 -2.87 -0.74 5.09
C ILE A 39 -3.78 -0.93 6.30
N ARG A 40 -4.43 0.13 6.80
CA ARG A 40 -5.38 0.02 7.91
C ARG A 40 -6.59 -0.83 7.55
N LEU A 41 -7.13 -0.67 6.34
CA LEU A 41 -8.25 -1.47 5.86
C LEU A 41 -7.89 -2.95 5.84
N ILE A 42 -6.78 -3.31 5.18
CA ILE A 42 -6.36 -4.72 5.04
C ILE A 42 -5.95 -5.34 6.37
N ALA A 43 -5.40 -4.57 7.31
CA ALA A 43 -5.00 -5.06 8.63
C ALA A 43 -6.17 -5.21 9.62
N THR A 44 -7.36 -4.72 9.29
CA THR A 44 -8.56 -4.76 10.15
C THR A 44 -9.53 -5.87 9.74
N GLU A 45 -9.20 -6.66 8.70
CA GLU A 45 -9.94 -7.85 8.25
C GLU A 45 -9.23 -9.15 8.64
#